data_AF-A0A832GSB0-F1
#
_entry.id   AF-A0A832GSB0-F1
#
_cell.length_a   1.000
_cell.length_b   1.000
_cell.length_c   1.000
_cell.angle_alpha   90.00
_cell.angle_beta   90.00
_cell.angle_gamma   90.00
#
_symmetry.space_group_name_H-M   'P 1'
#
loop_
_entity.id
_entity.type
_entity.pdbx_description
1 polymer ?
#
loop_
_entity_poly.entity_id
_entity_poly.type
_entity_poly.pdbx_seq_one_letter_code
_entity_poly.pdbx_strand_id
1 'polypeptide(L)'
;MIKKLLPVVAIIIATSVFAYLIGCENIRQTEYIGRLSGRVVDSNSGVPLWGALVYTIPVSTSVYTDSTGYFKIGGLRFGTSGGSITAVIEYPGYITKQQNVYIRTLDTATYFIFQMRPAK
;
A
#
# COMPACT_ATOMS: atom_id res chain seq x y z
N MET A 1 -44.33 35.16 32.69
CA MET A 1 -43.49 33.94 32.55
C MET A 1 -42.62 33.92 31.28
N ILE A 2 -43.05 34.51 30.15
CA ILE A 2 -42.31 34.51 28.85
C ILE A 2 -40.91 35.17 28.88
N LYS A 3 -40.67 36.20 29.69
CA LYS A 3 -39.35 36.89 29.74
C LYS A 3 -38.19 36.01 30.28
N LYS A 4 -38.48 34.97 31.06
CA LYS A 4 -37.48 34.00 31.53
C LYS A 4 -37.24 32.85 30.55
N LEU A 5 -38.12 32.69 29.55
CA LEU A 5 -38.08 31.60 28.57
C LEU A 5 -37.13 31.93 27.41
N LEU A 6 -37.06 33.19 27.00
CA LEU A 6 -36.23 33.66 25.89
C LEU A 6 -34.71 33.37 26.06
N PRO A 7 -34.05 33.65 27.20
CA PRO A 7 -32.63 33.36 27.37
C PRO A 7 -32.35 31.85 27.46
N VAL A 8 -33.29 31.07 27.99
CA VAL A 8 -33.14 29.60 28.11
C VAL A 8 -33.15 28.95 26.73
N VAL A 9 -34.04 29.38 25.84
CA VAL A 9 -34.09 28.88 24.46
C VAL A 9 -32.81 29.25 23.70
N ALA A 10 -32.28 30.46 23.88
CA ALA A 10 -31.03 30.88 23.24
C ALA A 10 -29.82 30.04 23.69
N ILE A 11 -29.74 29.67 24.96
CA ILE A 11 -28.67 28.79 25.50
C ILE A 11 -28.78 27.38 24.92
N ILE A 12 -30.00 26.83 24.82
CA ILE A 12 -30.22 25.49 24.24
C ILE A 12 -29.81 25.46 22.76
N ILE A 13 -30.14 26.51 21.99
CA ILE A 13 -29.72 26.61 20.58
C ILE A 13 -28.20 26.71 20.49
N ALA A 14 -27.57 27.58 21.29
CA ALA A 14 -26.11 27.77 21.24
C ALA A 14 -25.34 26.49 21.59
N THR A 15 -25.79 25.76 22.62
CA THR A 15 -25.17 24.49 23.04
C THR A 15 -25.35 23.38 22.00
N SER A 16 -26.52 23.31 21.35
CA SER A 16 -26.79 22.33 20.28
C SER A 16 -25.93 22.60 19.04
N VAL A 17 -25.78 23.88 18.65
CA VAL A 17 -24.91 24.28 17.53
C VAL A 17 -23.45 23.98 17.86
N PHE A 18 -23.00 24.29 19.08
CA PHE A 18 -21.63 24.01 19.51
C PHE A 18 -21.33 22.50 19.52
N ALA A 19 -22.24 21.67 20.02
CA ALA A 19 -22.11 20.21 19.98
C ALA A 19 -22.04 19.67 18.53
N TYR A 20 -22.80 20.27 17.61
CA TYR A 20 -22.76 19.90 16.19
C TYR A 20 -21.44 20.32 15.52
N LEU A 21 -20.90 21.49 15.87
CA LEU A 21 -19.61 21.97 15.35
C LEU A 21 -18.41 21.17 15.89
N ILE A 22 -18.51 20.59 17.08
CA ILE A 22 -17.45 19.74 17.68
C ILE A 22 -17.68 18.25 17.38
N GLY A 23 -18.68 17.90 16.56
CA GLY A 23 -18.87 16.55 16.04
C GLY A 23 -17.70 16.14 15.14
N CYS A 24 -16.56 15.80 15.74
CA CYS A 24 -15.38 15.32 15.06
C CYS A 24 -15.58 13.82 14.83
N GLU A 25 -16.06 13.45 13.64
CA GLU A 25 -16.11 12.05 13.25
C GLU A 25 -14.68 11.49 13.21
N ASN A 26 -14.37 10.59 14.15
CA ASN A 26 -13.15 9.81 14.12
C ASN A 26 -13.23 8.83 12.95
N ILE A 27 -12.76 9.25 11.78
CA ILE A 27 -12.68 8.40 10.60
C ILE A 27 -11.67 7.27 10.90
N ARG A 28 -12.18 6.08 11.22
CA ARG A 28 -11.34 4.88 11.37
C ARG A 28 -10.86 4.48 9.97
N GLN A 29 -9.66 4.91 9.58
CA GLN A 29 -9.02 4.42 8.37
C GLN A 29 -8.78 2.91 8.53
N THR A 30 -9.53 2.11 7.78
CA THR A 30 -9.30 0.67 7.72
C THR A 30 -8.06 0.43 6.89
N GLU A 31 -7.00 -0.01 7.55
CA GLU A 31 -5.76 -0.36 6.89
C GLU A 31 -5.83 -1.78 6.36
N TYR A 32 -5.48 -1.97 5.10
CA TYR A 32 -5.45 -3.27 4.47
C TYR A 32 -4.01 -3.75 4.31
N ILE A 33 -3.78 -5.03 4.61
CA ILE A 33 -2.48 -5.68 4.45
C ILE A 33 -2.45 -6.39 3.10
N GLY A 34 -1.75 -5.77 2.15
CA GLY A 34 -1.44 -6.32 0.85
C GLY A 34 -0.22 -7.25 0.85
N ARG A 35 -0.07 -7.96 -0.27
CA ARG A 35 1.05 -8.87 -0.55
C ARG A 35 1.49 -8.68 -1.99
N LEU A 36 2.80 -8.54 -2.18
CA LEU A 36 3.44 -8.56 -3.48
C LEU A 36 4.12 -9.91 -3.67
N SER A 37 3.77 -10.63 -4.73
CA SER A 37 4.44 -11.88 -5.08
C SER A 37 4.70 -11.93 -6.58
N GLY A 38 5.71 -12.68 -6.99
CA GLY A 38 6.04 -12.77 -8.40
C GLY A 38 7.25 -13.64 -8.68
N ARG A 39 7.66 -13.62 -9.95
CA ARG A 39 8.92 -14.21 -10.40
C ARG A 39 9.80 -13.16 -11.06
N VAL A 40 11.10 -13.28 -10.83
CA VAL A 40 12.13 -12.51 -11.52
C VAL A 40 12.81 -13.42 -12.54
N VAL A 41 12.87 -12.98 -13.78
CA VAL A 41 13.45 -13.72 -14.90
C VAL A 41 14.37 -12.82 -15.73
N ASP A 42 15.35 -13.42 -16.38
CA ASP A 42 16.15 -12.76 -17.42
C ASP A 42 15.25 -12.44 -18.63
N SER A 43 15.35 -11.22 -19.17
CA SER A 43 14.50 -10.75 -20.25
C SER A 43 14.79 -11.41 -21.60
N ASN A 44 16.00 -11.93 -21.81
CA ASN A 44 16.46 -12.45 -23.09
C ASN A 44 16.17 -13.95 -23.22
N SER A 45 16.41 -14.70 -22.14
CA SER A 45 16.34 -16.15 -22.05
C SER A 45 15.10 -16.66 -21.33
N GLY A 46 14.44 -15.82 -20.52
CA GLY A 46 13.33 -16.24 -19.66
C GLY A 46 13.75 -17.10 -18.46
N VAL A 47 15.05 -17.30 -18.25
CA VAL A 47 15.60 -18.10 -17.14
C VAL A 47 15.29 -17.40 -15.81
N PRO A 48 14.79 -18.12 -14.80
CA PRO A 48 14.55 -17.54 -13.48
C PRO A 48 15.86 -17.10 -12.81
N LEU A 49 15.83 -15.93 -12.18
CA LEU A 49 16.99 -15.37 -11.49
C LEU A 49 16.89 -15.70 -10.00
N TRP A 50 17.74 -16.62 -9.55
CA TRP A 50 17.88 -16.99 -8.13
C TRP A 50 18.75 -15.97 -7.40
N GLY A 51 18.31 -15.51 -6.22
CA GLY A 51 19.08 -14.55 -5.42
C GLY A 51 18.98 -13.09 -5.88
N ALA A 52 17.99 -12.74 -6.71
CA ALA A 52 17.65 -11.35 -6.99
C ALA A 52 17.05 -10.70 -5.74
N LEU A 53 17.58 -9.53 -5.37
CA LEU A 53 17.10 -8.74 -4.24
C LEU A 53 15.85 -7.98 -4.66
N VAL A 54 14.77 -8.14 -3.91
CA VAL A 54 13.49 -7.46 -4.16
C VAL A 54 13.09 -6.66 -2.92
N TYR A 55 12.76 -5.39 -3.12
CA TYR A 55 12.20 -4.50 -2.10
C TYR A 55 11.24 -3.49 -2.75
N THR A 56 10.66 -2.60 -1.95
CA THR A 56 9.68 -1.62 -2.46
C THR A 56 10.02 -0.19 -2.09
N ILE A 57 9.37 0.77 -2.73
CA ILE A 57 9.31 2.18 -2.34
C ILE A 57 7.82 2.54 -2.18
N PRO A 58 7.36 3.00 -0.99
CA PRO A 58 8.11 3.11 0.27
C PRO A 58 8.74 1.79 0.74
N VAL A 59 9.82 1.90 1.52
CA VAL A 59 10.65 0.76 1.93
C VAL A 59 9.83 -0.28 2.68
N SER A 60 9.92 -1.53 2.23
CA SER A 60 9.40 -2.72 2.91
C SER A 60 10.55 -3.64 3.32
N THR A 61 10.22 -4.80 3.88
CA THR A 61 11.19 -5.89 4.05
C THR A 61 11.75 -6.30 2.69
N SER A 62 13.07 -6.42 2.60
CA SER A 62 13.73 -6.98 1.44
C SER A 62 13.74 -8.51 1.48
N VAL A 63 13.58 -9.13 0.32
CA VAL A 63 13.62 -10.58 0.14
C VAL A 63 14.50 -10.95 -1.04
N TYR A 64 15.09 -12.14 -1.00
CA TYR A 64 15.77 -12.71 -2.16
C TYR A 64 14.85 -13.70 -2.86
N THR A 65 14.92 -13.75 -4.19
CA THR A 65 14.21 -14.77 -4.97
C THR A 65 14.77 -16.16 -4.71
N ASP A 66 13.92 -17.20 -4.79
CA ASP A 66 14.31 -18.61 -4.70
C ASP A 66 14.85 -19.17 -6.03
N SER A 67 15.17 -20.47 -6.06
CA SER A 67 15.73 -21.15 -7.24
C SER A 67 14.79 -21.17 -8.45
N THR A 68 13.51 -20.88 -8.25
CA THR A 68 12.51 -20.71 -9.32
C THR A 68 12.29 -19.25 -9.71
N GLY A 69 13.10 -18.34 -9.16
CA GLY A 69 12.98 -16.90 -9.32
C GLY A 69 11.81 -16.31 -8.53
N TYR A 70 11.12 -17.09 -7.70
CA TYR A 70 9.93 -16.65 -6.98
C TYR A 70 10.28 -15.84 -5.73
N PHE A 71 9.44 -14.84 -5.42
CA PHE A 71 9.53 -14.08 -4.18
C PHE A 71 8.14 -13.71 -3.66
N LYS A 72 8.09 -13.32 -2.37
CA LYS A 72 6.88 -12.87 -1.69
C LYS A 72 7.22 -11.86 -0.60
N ILE A 73 6.65 -10.65 -0.70
CA ILE A 73 6.68 -9.59 0.31
C ILE A 73 5.26 -9.44 0.86
N GLY A 74 5.10 -9.60 2.18
CA GLY A 74 3.84 -9.37 2.88
C GLY A 74 3.90 -8.10 3.74
N GLY A 75 2.80 -7.78 4.43
CA GLY A 75 2.78 -6.67 5.38
C GLY A 75 2.74 -5.29 4.72
N LEU A 76 2.40 -5.22 3.43
CA LEU A 76 2.33 -3.96 2.69
C LEU A 76 1.03 -3.25 3.08
N ARG A 77 1.15 -2.06 3.65
CA ARG A 77 0.02 -1.34 4.25
C ARG A 77 -0.59 -0.38 3.24
N PHE A 78 -1.89 -0.54 2.97
CA PHE A 78 -2.65 0.26 2.02
C PHE A 78 -3.96 0.76 2.63
N GLY A 79 -4.54 1.81 2.03
CA GLY A 79 -5.92 2.21 2.34
C GLY A 79 -6.95 1.22 1.78
N THR A 80 -8.22 1.44 2.10
CA THR A 80 -9.35 0.56 1.77
C THR A 80 -9.46 0.18 0.28
N SER A 81 -8.98 1.04 -0.63
CA SER A 81 -9.04 0.84 -2.08
C SER A 81 -7.76 0.27 -2.70
N GLY A 82 -6.76 -0.08 -1.89
CA GLY A 82 -5.45 -0.51 -2.37
C GLY A 82 -4.50 0.66 -2.57
N GLY A 83 -3.38 0.39 -3.24
CA GLY A 83 -2.38 1.41 -3.47
C GLY A 83 -1.32 1.01 -4.49
N SER A 84 -0.59 2.02 -4.95
CA SER A 84 0.58 1.83 -5.79
C SER A 84 1.86 1.89 -4.95
N ILE A 85 2.79 1.00 -5.27
CA ILE A 85 4.16 1.01 -4.76
C ILE A 85 5.11 0.81 -5.93
N THR A 86 6.37 1.20 -5.76
CA THR A 86 7.41 0.85 -6.73
C THR A 86 8.13 -0.40 -6.24
N ALA A 87 8.04 -1.49 -6.98
CA ALA A 87 8.90 -2.65 -6.78
C ALA A 87 10.28 -2.35 -7.37
N VAL A 88 11.33 -2.62 -6.61
CA VAL A 88 12.72 -2.47 -7.00
C VAL A 88 13.40 -3.83 -6.95
N ILE A 89 14.04 -4.21 -8.05
CA ILE A 89 14.75 -5.48 -8.20
C ILE A 89 16.19 -5.22 -8.62
N GLU A 90 17.12 -5.76 -7.84
CA GLU A 90 18.55 -5.68 -8.06
C GLU A 90 19.14 -7.08 -8.19
N TYR A 91 20.02 -7.24 -9.19
CA TYR A 91 20.73 -8.50 -9.41
C TYR A 91 22.06 -8.21 -10.12
N PRO A 92 23.20 -8.77 -9.65
CA PRO A 92 24.51 -8.48 -10.24
C PRO A 92 24.57 -8.77 -11.74
N GLY A 93 25.09 -7.81 -12.51
CA GLY A 93 25.19 -7.92 -13.97
C GLY A 93 23.92 -7.52 -14.75
N TYR A 94 22.87 -7.07 -14.07
CA TYR A 94 21.62 -6.62 -14.68
C TYR A 94 21.35 -5.15 -14.35
N ILE A 95 20.56 -4.50 -15.21
CA ILE A 95 20.04 -3.17 -14.96
C ILE A 95 18.97 -3.27 -13.88
N THR A 96 19.12 -2.45 -12.82
CA THR A 96 18.11 -2.35 -11.75
C THR A 96 16.74 -2.05 -12.34
N LYS A 97 15.76 -2.90 -11.98
CA LYS A 97 14.38 -2.72 -12.42
C LYS A 97 13.63 -1.94 -11.36
N GLN A 98 13.00 -0.83 -11.75
CA GLN A 98 11.99 -0.15 -10.95
C GLN A 98 10.67 -0.22 -11.71
N GLN A 99 9.61 -0.71 -11.05
CA GLN A 99 8.30 -0.84 -11.67
C GLN A 99 7.20 -0.47 -10.69
N ASN A 100 6.34 0.47 -11.09
CA ASN A 100 5.14 0.77 -10.32
C ASN A 100 4.16 -0.40 -10.44
N VAL A 101 3.68 -0.89 -9.30
CA VAL A 101 2.71 -1.97 -9.20
C VAL A 101 1.54 -1.51 -8.36
N TYR A 102 0.33 -1.82 -8.82
CA TYR A 102 -0.90 -1.53 -8.10
C TYR A 102 -1.41 -2.79 -7.42
N ILE A 103 -1.58 -2.73 -6.10
CA ILE A 103 -2.03 -3.85 -5.27
C ILE A 103 -3.47 -3.56 -4.79
N ARG A 104 -4.39 -4.47 -5.13
CA ARG A 104 -5.80 -4.40 -4.73
C ARG A 104 -6.03 -5.10 -3.39
N THR A 105 -7.01 -4.61 -2.63
CA THR A 105 -7.38 -5.05 -1.28
C THR A 105 -8.30 -6.27 -1.22
N LEU A 106 -8.48 -6.98 -2.34
CA LEU A 106 -9.44 -8.08 -2.42
C LEU A 106 -8.73 -9.42 -2.51
N ASP A 107 -7.89 -9.75 -1.52
CA ASP A 107 -7.32 -11.10 -1.26
C ASP A 107 -6.65 -11.80 -2.47
N THR A 108 -6.46 -11.06 -3.57
CA THR A 108 -5.96 -11.58 -4.82
C THR A 108 -4.47 -11.37 -4.74
N ALA A 109 -3.74 -12.44 -4.41
CA ALA A 109 -2.29 -12.47 -4.53
C ALA A 109 -1.94 -12.02 -5.95
N THR A 110 -1.60 -10.74 -6.10
CA THR A 110 -1.30 -10.17 -7.40
C THR A 110 0.07 -10.70 -7.77
N TYR A 111 0.10 -11.51 -8.83
CA TYR A 111 1.30 -12.18 -9.29
C TYR A 111 1.91 -11.40 -10.44
N PHE A 112 3.17 -11.01 -10.29
CA PHE A 112 3.90 -10.24 -11.30
C PHE A 112 5.07 -11.05 -11.86
N ILE A 113 5.38 -10.82 -13.13
CA ILE A 113 6.62 -11.30 -13.76
C ILE A 113 7.50 -10.08 -14.01
N PHE A 114 8.65 -10.04 -13.35
CA PHE A 114 9.65 -8.99 -13.53
C PHE A 114 10.76 -9.50 -14.44
N GLN A 115 10.84 -8.90 -15.63
CA GLN A 115 11.91 -9.17 -16.57
C GLN A 115 13.07 -8.21 -16.32
N MET A 116 14.22 -8.75 -15.95
CA MET A 116 15.47 -8.01 -15.79
C MET A 116 16.27 -8.03 -17.08
N ARG A 117 16.80 -6.87 -17.47
CA ARG A 117 17.67 -6.75 -18.64
C ARG A 117 19.12 -6.86 -18.22
N PRO A 118 19.94 -7.73 -18.84
CA PRO A 118 21.39 -7.71 -18.65
C PRO A 118 21.98 -6.32 -18.91
N ALA A 119 23.01 -5.96 -18.16
CA ALA A 119 23.68 -4.66 -18.29
C ALA A 119 24.69 -4.58 -19.44
N LYS A 120 24.95 -5.71 -20.11
CA LYS A 120 25.85 -5.84 -21.27
C LYS A 120 25.11 -6.42 -22.46
#